data_AF-A0A3R7B9Z3-F1
#
_entry.id   AF-A0A3R7B9Z3-F1
#
_cell.length_a   1.000
_cell.length_b   1.000
_cell.length_c   1.000
_cell.angle_alpha   90.00
_cell.angle_beta   90.00
_cell.angle_gamma   90.00
#
_symmetry.space_group_name_H-M   'P 1'
#
loop_
_entity.id
_entity.type
_entity.pdbx_description
1 polymer ?
#
loop_
_entity_poly.entity_id
_entity_poly.type
_entity_poly.pdbx_seq_one_letter_code
_entity_poly.pdbx_strand_id
1 'polypeptide(L)'
;VQHGALRVGDHFICGMLHGVVKNLKRANGDDVAVAWPGHVVDVCFKRLSKHKDAPLEFSLHVVTKDRAEAVLHQRELAMDFQAAVEVADDNEKDEMPAKGFCGTPIVIKTDTAGALTSILDTVDASMPGIHTAHMGLGHVTTKDVERGCTIFGFNVRVGARERKLAKDQHVKIVIRPTIHELLEEIALVADEHDEELNEVGKD
;
A
#
# COMPACT_ATOMS: atom_id res chain seq x y z
N VAL A 1 21.56 -11.14 5.73
CA VAL A 1 22.45 -9.95 5.74
C VAL A 1 23.11 -9.84 4.37
N GLN A 2 22.99 -8.69 3.70
CA GLN A 2 23.60 -8.48 2.38
C GLN A 2 25.02 -7.87 2.49
N HIS A 3 25.19 -6.84 3.32
CA HIS A 3 26.46 -6.15 3.52
C HIS A 3 26.75 -5.93 5.01
N GLY A 4 28.03 -5.95 5.39
CA GLY A 4 28.47 -5.70 6.77
C GLY A 4 28.16 -6.85 7.73
N ALA A 5 27.88 -6.54 9.00
CA ALA A 5 27.46 -7.53 9.99
C ALA A 5 26.40 -6.91 10.89
N LEU A 6 25.44 -7.73 11.34
CA LEU A 6 24.39 -7.33 12.27
C LEU A 6 24.69 -7.94 13.64
N ARG A 7 24.70 -7.13 14.70
CA ARG A 7 25.02 -7.57 16.05
C ARG A 7 23.87 -7.31 17.01
N VAL A 8 23.82 -8.10 18.07
CA VAL A 8 22.94 -7.80 19.21
C VAL A 8 23.36 -6.47 19.82
N GLY A 9 22.39 -5.58 20.06
CA GLY A 9 22.60 -4.22 20.55
C GLY A 9 22.68 -3.15 19.47
N ASP A 10 22.77 -3.52 18.19
CA ASP A 10 22.84 -2.53 17.11
C ASP A 10 21.52 -1.75 16.98
N HIS A 11 21.66 -0.45 16.75
CA HIS A 11 20.57 0.40 16.31
C HIS A 11 20.38 0.25 14.80
N PHE A 12 19.13 0.19 14.36
CA PHE A 12 18.82 0.07 12.94
C PHE A 12 17.59 0.88 12.55
N ILE A 13 17.50 1.15 11.24
CA ILE A 13 16.33 1.73 10.59
C ILE A 13 15.81 0.75 9.53
N CYS A 14 14.49 0.63 9.45
CA CYS A 14 13.75 -0.08 8.42
C CYS A 14 12.53 0.79 8.06
N GLY A 15 12.54 1.50 6.93
CA GLY A 15 11.51 2.50 6.61
C GLY A 15 11.35 3.57 7.71
N MET A 16 10.13 3.69 8.26
CA MET A 16 9.79 4.61 9.38
C MET A 16 10.05 4.00 10.77
N LEU A 17 10.65 2.81 10.83
CA LEU A 17 10.91 2.09 12.07
C LEU A 17 12.36 2.29 12.50
N HIS A 18 12.55 2.74 13.75
CA HIS A 18 13.83 2.66 14.46
C HIS A 18 13.73 1.66 15.60
N GLY A 19 14.72 0.78 15.67
CA GLY A 19 14.79 -0.26 16.69
C GLY A 19 16.20 -0.58 17.13
N VAL A 20 16.29 -1.35 18.21
CA VAL A 20 17.53 -1.92 18.74
C VAL A 20 17.42 -3.44 18.72
N VAL A 21 18.40 -4.12 18.16
CA VAL A 21 18.46 -5.59 18.13
C VAL A 21 18.61 -6.11 19.56
N LYS A 22 17.66 -6.95 20.00
CA LYS A 22 17.72 -7.64 21.29
C LYS A 22 18.32 -9.03 21.17
N ASN A 23 17.95 -9.75 20.10
CA ASN A 23 18.40 -11.11 19.89
C ASN A 23 18.35 -11.44 18.39
N LEU A 24 19.27 -12.31 17.96
CA LEU A 24 19.31 -12.85 16.61
C LEU A 24 19.21 -14.35 16.68
N LYS A 25 18.25 -14.94 15.95
CA LYS A 25 18.05 -16.39 15.90
C LYS A 25 18.31 -16.91 14.50
N ARG A 26 18.96 -18.06 14.38
CA ARG A 26 19.04 -18.79 13.11
C ARG A 26 17.78 -19.63 12.90
N ALA A 27 17.59 -20.09 11.66
CA ALA A 27 16.46 -20.95 11.28
C ALA A 27 16.37 -22.27 12.07
N ASN A 28 17.48 -22.74 12.63
CA ASN A 28 17.54 -23.93 13.49
C ASN A 28 17.20 -23.63 14.97
N GLY A 29 16.89 -22.38 15.31
CA GLY A 29 16.51 -21.95 16.66
C GLY A 29 17.68 -21.51 17.55
N ASP A 30 18.92 -21.62 17.09
CA ASP A 30 20.10 -21.20 17.85
C ASP A 30 20.22 -19.67 17.91
N ASP A 31 20.49 -19.15 19.11
CA ASP A 31 20.81 -17.74 19.32
C ASP A 31 22.23 -17.45 18.83
N VAL A 32 22.40 -16.36 18.09
CA VAL A 32 23.70 -15.91 17.56
C VAL A 32 24.00 -14.47 17.98
N ALA A 33 25.25 -14.21 18.39
CA ALA A 33 25.66 -12.86 18.77
C ALA A 33 25.86 -11.93 17.57
N VAL A 34 26.26 -12.48 16.42
CA VAL A 34 26.60 -11.74 15.20
C VAL A 34 26.13 -12.50 13.96
N ALA A 35 25.47 -11.80 13.05
CA ALA A 35 25.11 -12.29 11.72
C ALA A 35 26.01 -11.66 10.65
N TRP A 36 26.74 -12.51 9.93
CA TRP A 36 27.64 -12.14 8.83
C TRP A 36 26.91 -12.11 7.48
N PRO A 37 27.50 -11.53 6.42
CA PRO A 37 26.92 -11.56 5.08
C PRO A 37 26.56 -12.98 4.65
N GLY A 38 25.38 -13.15 4.04
CA GLY A 38 24.86 -14.48 3.66
C GLY A 38 24.08 -15.22 4.76
N HIS A 39 24.16 -14.79 6.03
CA HIS A 39 23.31 -15.38 7.07
C HIS A 39 21.86 -14.88 6.95
N VAL A 40 20.92 -15.83 7.04
CA VAL A 40 19.50 -15.59 7.27
C VAL A 40 19.23 -15.75 8.76
N VAL A 41 18.73 -14.69 9.40
CA VAL A 41 18.47 -14.64 10.84
C VAL A 41 17.17 -13.92 11.12
N ASP A 42 16.44 -14.40 12.12
CA ASP A 42 15.29 -13.74 12.70
C ASP A 42 15.76 -12.69 13.71
N VAL A 43 15.32 -11.46 13.52
CA VAL A 43 15.71 -10.32 14.35
C VAL A 43 14.61 -10.03 15.35
N CYS A 44 14.87 -10.31 16.63
CA CYS A 44 14.05 -9.83 17.73
C CYS A 44 14.57 -8.46 18.16
N PHE A 45 13.72 -7.42 18.15
CA PHE A 45 14.14 -6.05 18.43
C PHE A 45 13.22 -5.33 19.42
N LYS A 46 13.76 -4.31 20.09
CA LYS A 46 12.99 -3.30 20.81
C LYS A 46 12.70 -2.15 19.85
N ARG A 47 11.43 -1.79 19.68
CA ARG A 47 11.06 -0.59 18.93
C ARG A 47 11.34 0.67 19.78
N LEU A 48 11.94 1.68 19.16
CA LEU A 48 12.18 2.99 19.76
C LEU A 48 11.38 4.11 19.08
N SER A 49 10.97 3.94 17.81
CA SER A 49 10.14 4.92 17.11
C SER A 49 8.67 4.89 17.54
N LYS A 50 7.97 6.02 17.33
CA LYS A 50 6.54 6.21 17.63
C LYS A 50 5.62 5.47 16.66
N HIS A 51 6.07 5.28 15.42
CA HIS A 51 5.31 4.63 14.35
C HIS A 51 5.22 3.11 14.60
N LYS A 52 4.09 2.68 15.17
CA LYS A 52 3.81 1.27 15.47
C LYS A 52 3.43 0.48 14.22
N ASP A 53 2.69 1.11 13.32
CA ASP A 53 2.11 0.49 12.12
C ASP A 53 2.93 0.73 10.84
N ALA A 54 4.14 1.28 10.98
CA ALA A 54 5.05 1.45 9.85
C ALA A 54 5.34 0.09 9.18
N PRO A 55 5.13 -0.04 7.86
CA PRO A 55 5.45 -1.27 7.15
C PRO A 55 6.95 -1.57 7.29
N LEU A 56 7.28 -2.84 7.51
CA LEU A 56 8.66 -3.28 7.46
C LEU A 56 9.11 -3.28 6.00
N GLU A 57 9.91 -2.29 5.63
CA GLU A 57 10.58 -2.27 4.33
C GLU A 57 11.60 -3.41 4.22
N PHE A 58 11.87 -3.82 2.98
CA PHE A 58 12.80 -4.92 2.67
C PHE A 58 14.25 -4.65 3.11
N SER A 59 14.61 -3.40 3.42
CA SER A 59 15.97 -3.00 3.74
C SER A 59 16.12 -2.56 5.20
N LEU A 60 16.99 -3.24 5.93
CA LEU A 60 17.40 -2.91 7.29
C LEU A 60 18.82 -2.33 7.25
N HIS A 61 18.99 -1.13 7.79
CA HIS A 61 20.26 -0.43 7.82
C HIS A 61 20.71 -0.22 9.26
N VAL A 62 21.90 -0.74 9.60
CA VAL A 62 22.53 -0.47 10.90
C VAL A 62 23.09 0.94 10.89
N VAL A 63 22.75 1.72 11.91
CA VAL A 63 23.13 3.13 12.06
C VAL A 63 23.40 3.46 13.52
N THR A 64 24.00 4.61 13.80
CA THR A 64 24.07 5.13 15.17
C THR A 64 22.71 5.64 15.63
N LYS A 65 22.51 5.74 16.95
CA LYS A 65 21.27 6.26 17.54
C LYS A 65 20.93 7.66 17.01
N ASP A 66 21.88 8.59 17.06
CA ASP A 66 21.65 9.98 16.61
C ASP A 66 21.31 10.05 15.12
N ARG A 67 21.96 9.21 14.31
CA ARG A 67 21.67 9.14 12.87
C ARG A 67 20.29 8.57 12.61
N ALA A 68 19.85 7.60 13.41
CA ALA A 68 18.51 7.03 13.29
C ALA A 68 17.43 8.07 13.55
N GLU A 69 17.58 8.85 14.62
CA GLU A 69 16.64 9.93 14.97
C GLU A 69 16.62 11.01 13.90
N ALA A 70 17.79 11.45 13.41
CA ALA A 70 17.87 12.45 12.35
C ALA A 70 17.22 12.01 11.03
N VAL A 71 17.46 10.75 10.62
CA VAL A 71 16.88 10.20 9.39
C VAL A 71 15.37 10.03 9.50
N LEU A 72 14.87 9.57 10.65
CA LEU A 72 13.42 9.48 10.87
C LEU A 72 12.76 10.85 10.84
N HIS A 73 13.32 11.83 11.54
CA HIS A 73 12.81 13.19 11.55
C HIS A 73 12.80 13.80 10.14
N GLN A 74 13.86 13.60 9.36
CA GLN A 74 13.90 14.06 7.97
C GLN A 74 12.83 13.39 7.10
N ARG A 75 12.58 12.09 7.29
CA ARG A 75 11.55 11.36 6.55
C ARG A 75 10.13 11.77 6.96
N GLU A 76 9.89 12.02 8.25
CA GLU A 76 8.63 12.60 8.75
C GLU A 76 8.37 13.97 8.11
N LEU A 77 9.34 14.87 8.13
CA LEU A 77 9.22 16.18 7.48
C LEU A 77 8.95 16.07 5.97
N ALA A 78 9.57 15.10 5.29
CA ALA A 78 9.32 14.87 3.87
C ALA A 78 7.90 14.37 3.61
N MET A 79 7.36 13.49 4.47
CA MET A 79 5.97 13.04 4.40
C MET A 79 5.00 14.19 4.66
N ASP A 80 5.26 15.02 5.68
CA ASP A 80 4.44 16.19 5.99
C ASP A 80 4.48 17.21 4.85
N PHE A 81 5.65 17.41 4.22
CA PHE A 81 5.78 18.29 3.06
C PHE A 81 5.08 17.72 1.83
N GLN A 82 5.17 16.41 1.56
CA GLN A 82 4.41 15.75 0.49
C GLN A 82 2.91 15.88 0.72
N ALA A 83 2.43 15.63 1.94
CA ALA A 83 1.02 15.83 2.28
C ALA A 83 0.61 17.30 2.13
N ALA A 84 1.46 18.26 2.51
CA ALA A 84 1.18 19.68 2.32
C ALA A 84 1.18 20.10 0.85
N VAL A 85 2.03 19.51 0.01
CA VAL A 85 2.06 19.73 -1.45
C VAL A 85 0.85 19.08 -2.11
N GLU A 86 0.45 17.88 -1.70
CA GLU A 86 -0.79 17.24 -2.16
C GLU A 86 -2.01 18.08 -1.77
N VAL A 87 -2.05 18.62 -0.55
CA VAL A 87 -3.13 19.53 -0.10
C VAL A 87 -3.07 20.89 -0.80
N ALA A 88 -1.89 21.37 -1.21
CA ALA A 88 -1.77 22.59 -2.01
C ALA A 88 -2.26 22.37 -3.45
N ASP A 89 -1.98 21.20 -4.05
CA ASP A 89 -2.51 20.77 -5.34
C ASP A 89 -4.02 20.48 -5.28
N ASP A 90 -4.55 20.09 -4.10
CA ASP A 90 -6.00 19.93 -3.87
C ASP A 90 -6.73 21.27 -3.69
N ASN A 91 -6.09 22.26 -3.03
CA ASN A 91 -6.67 23.60 -2.90
C ASN A 91 -6.64 24.43 -4.20
N GLU A 92 -5.75 24.11 -5.16
CA GLU A 92 -5.84 24.64 -6.53
C GLU A 92 -6.84 23.86 -7.42
N LYS A 93 -7.32 22.68 -6.97
CA LYS A 93 -8.35 21.88 -7.66
C LYS A 93 -9.77 22.15 -7.16
N ASP A 94 -9.94 22.70 -5.96
CA ASP A 94 -11.26 23.08 -5.43
C ASP A 94 -11.89 24.31 -6.13
N GLU A 95 -11.16 24.99 -7.02
CA GLU A 95 -11.69 26.01 -7.95
C GLU A 95 -11.58 25.61 -9.43
N MET A 96 -11.56 24.31 -9.75
CA MET A 96 -11.76 23.84 -11.13
C MET A 96 -13.12 23.14 -11.27
N PRO A 97 -14.08 23.71 -12.00
CA PRO A 97 -15.33 23.01 -12.30
C PRO A 97 -14.98 21.83 -13.20
N ALA A 98 -15.37 20.62 -12.78
CA ALA A 98 -15.62 19.45 -13.63
C ALA A 98 -14.94 19.51 -15.01
N LYS A 99 -13.61 19.38 -15.05
CA LYS A 99 -12.84 19.37 -16.29
C LYS A 99 -12.06 18.07 -16.43
N GLY A 100 -12.81 17.01 -16.70
CA GLY A 100 -12.42 15.98 -17.66
C GLY A 100 -11.30 15.01 -17.28
N PHE A 101 -11.27 14.48 -16.05
CA PHE A 101 -10.66 13.16 -15.85
C PHE A 101 -11.77 12.11 -15.94
N CYS A 102 -12.00 11.64 -17.16
CA CYS A 102 -13.09 10.74 -17.51
C CYS A 102 -12.66 9.30 -17.26
N GLY A 103 -12.47 8.94 -16.00
CA GLY A 103 -12.10 7.57 -15.65
C GLY A 103 -12.84 7.06 -14.43
N THR A 104 -13.23 5.79 -14.47
CA THR A 104 -13.99 5.14 -13.40
C THR A 104 -13.11 5.01 -12.15
N PRO A 105 -13.48 5.59 -10.99
CA PRO A 105 -12.71 5.47 -9.77
C PRO A 105 -12.87 4.06 -9.17
N ILE A 106 -11.74 3.40 -8.89
CA ILE A 106 -11.72 2.05 -8.32
C ILE A 106 -10.90 1.96 -7.03
N VAL A 107 -11.22 0.97 -6.20
CA VAL A 107 -10.45 0.63 -4.99
C VAL A 107 -9.84 -0.75 -5.14
N ILE A 108 -8.53 -0.87 -4.85
CA ILE A 108 -7.80 -2.14 -4.97
C ILE A 108 -7.33 -2.63 -3.60
N LYS A 109 -7.67 -3.88 -3.26
CA LYS A 109 -7.24 -4.57 -2.04
C LYS A 109 -6.52 -5.86 -2.35
N THR A 110 -5.35 -6.06 -1.75
CA THR A 110 -4.58 -7.30 -1.93
C THR A 110 -4.07 -7.85 -0.60
N ASP A 111 -3.71 -9.12 -0.58
CA ASP A 111 -3.05 -9.75 0.57
C ASP A 111 -1.56 -9.39 0.68
N THR A 112 -0.90 -9.19 -0.45
CA THR A 112 0.54 -9.00 -0.59
C THR A 112 0.87 -7.73 -1.36
N ALA A 113 1.94 -7.05 -0.95
CA ALA A 113 2.41 -5.83 -1.60
C ALA A 113 2.88 -6.05 -3.05
N GLY A 114 3.49 -7.21 -3.33
CA GLY A 114 3.94 -7.55 -4.68
C GLY A 114 2.78 -7.66 -5.68
N ALA A 115 1.68 -8.32 -5.28
CA ALA A 115 0.48 -8.40 -6.10
C ALA A 115 -0.14 -7.01 -6.34
N LEU A 116 -0.14 -6.15 -5.30
CA LEU A 116 -0.64 -4.77 -5.44
C LEU A 116 0.14 -4.00 -6.50
N THR A 117 1.47 -4.01 -6.41
CA THR A 117 2.32 -3.29 -7.37
C THR A 117 2.15 -3.80 -8.79
N SER A 118 2.03 -5.12 -8.99
CA SER A 118 1.85 -5.70 -10.32
C SER A 118 0.49 -5.36 -10.93
N ILE A 119 -0.57 -5.34 -10.13
CA ILE A 119 -1.91 -4.94 -10.60
C ILE A 119 -1.89 -3.46 -11.01
N LEU A 120 -1.34 -2.59 -10.17
CA LEU A 120 -1.27 -1.15 -10.44
C LEU A 120 -0.50 -0.85 -11.72
N ASP A 121 0.70 -1.42 -11.87
CA ASP A 121 1.54 -1.23 -13.05
C ASP A 121 0.81 -1.67 -14.34
N THR A 122 0.03 -2.75 -14.27
CA THR A 122 -0.75 -3.24 -15.41
C THR A 122 -1.94 -2.33 -15.74
N VAL A 123 -2.66 -1.85 -14.71
CA VAL A 123 -3.81 -0.95 -14.87
C VAL A 123 -3.35 0.38 -15.45
N ASP A 124 -2.30 0.99 -14.90
CA ASP A 124 -1.77 2.28 -15.37
C ASP A 124 -1.21 2.19 -16.80
N ALA A 125 -0.62 1.05 -17.19
CA ALA A 125 -0.08 0.85 -18.53
C ALA A 125 -1.13 0.49 -19.59
N SER A 126 -2.18 -0.25 -19.21
CA SER A 126 -3.10 -0.87 -20.18
C SER A 126 -4.52 -0.29 -20.16
N MET A 127 -4.90 0.48 -19.15
CA MET A 127 -6.30 0.89 -18.90
C MET A 127 -6.39 2.40 -18.59
N PRO A 128 -6.19 3.28 -19.59
CA PRO A 128 -6.13 4.72 -19.38
C PRO A 128 -7.45 5.36 -18.89
N GLY A 129 -8.58 4.64 -18.98
CA GLY A 129 -9.90 5.07 -18.48
C GLY A 129 -10.18 4.69 -17.03
N ILE A 130 -9.21 4.15 -16.29
CA ILE A 130 -9.39 3.74 -14.89
C ILE A 130 -8.49 4.55 -13.99
N HIS A 131 -9.06 5.03 -12.89
CA HIS A 131 -8.32 5.75 -11.86
C HIS A 131 -8.37 5.02 -10.53
N THR A 132 -7.20 4.71 -9.95
CA THR A 132 -7.15 4.07 -8.64
C THR A 132 -7.32 5.11 -7.52
N ALA A 133 -8.53 5.23 -6.99
CA ALA A 133 -8.87 6.18 -5.93
C ALA A 133 -8.31 5.78 -4.56
N HIS A 134 -8.21 4.46 -4.28
CA HIS A 134 -7.58 3.98 -3.06
C HIS A 134 -6.99 2.57 -3.23
N MET A 135 -5.84 2.36 -2.61
CA MET A 135 -5.14 1.07 -2.59
C MET A 135 -4.77 0.70 -1.16
N GLY A 136 -4.83 -0.59 -0.84
CA GLY A 136 -4.43 -1.04 0.50
C GLY A 136 -4.21 -2.53 0.62
N LEU A 137 -3.45 -2.90 1.66
CA LEU A 137 -3.20 -4.28 2.02
C LEU A 137 -4.23 -4.76 3.04
N GLY A 138 -4.68 -6.00 2.87
CA GLY A 138 -5.63 -6.67 3.75
C GLY A 138 -7.06 -6.69 3.22
N HIS A 139 -7.95 -7.23 4.06
CA HIS A 139 -9.36 -7.44 3.72
C HIS A 139 -10.13 -6.13 3.53
N VAL A 140 -11.26 -6.21 2.82
CA VAL A 140 -12.13 -5.04 2.58
C VAL A 140 -12.75 -4.59 3.90
N THR A 141 -12.67 -3.29 4.18
CA THR A 141 -13.21 -2.66 5.39
C THR A 141 -14.42 -1.78 5.08
N THR A 142 -15.19 -1.38 6.10
CA THR A 142 -16.34 -0.48 5.92
C THR A 142 -15.94 0.86 5.31
N LYS A 143 -14.77 1.40 5.66
CA LYS A 143 -14.26 2.64 5.09
C LYS A 143 -14.00 2.57 3.58
N ASP A 144 -13.66 1.38 3.09
CA ASP A 144 -13.45 1.17 1.66
C ASP A 144 -14.77 1.20 0.90
N VAL A 145 -15.83 0.65 1.51
CA VAL A 145 -17.19 0.65 0.97
C VAL A 145 -17.81 2.05 1.00
N GLU A 146 -17.60 2.80 2.08
CA GLU A 146 -18.11 4.17 2.25
C GLU A 146 -17.61 5.16 1.18
N ARG A 147 -16.54 4.83 0.46
CA ARG A 147 -16.03 5.63 -0.67
C ARG A 147 -16.94 5.60 -1.90
N GLY A 148 -17.88 4.66 -1.98
CA GLY A 148 -18.83 4.57 -3.10
C GLY A 148 -18.23 4.11 -4.43
N CYS A 149 -16.99 3.62 -4.45
CA CYS A 149 -16.30 3.17 -5.67
C CYS A 149 -16.33 1.65 -5.80
N THR A 150 -16.22 1.12 -7.02
CA THR A 150 -16.11 -0.33 -7.26
C THR A 150 -14.84 -0.88 -6.61
N ILE A 151 -14.97 -1.96 -5.84
CA ILE A 151 -13.87 -2.56 -5.07
C ILE A 151 -13.40 -3.85 -5.74
N PHE A 152 -12.11 -3.93 -6.05
CA PHE A 152 -11.43 -5.08 -6.61
C PHE A 152 -10.48 -5.70 -5.58
N GLY A 153 -10.65 -7.00 -5.35
CA GLY A 153 -9.91 -7.74 -4.33
C GLY A 153 -9.12 -8.92 -4.89
N PHE A 154 -7.82 -8.98 -4.62
CA PHE A 154 -6.97 -10.14 -4.89
C PHE A 154 -6.66 -10.91 -3.60
N ASN A 155 -7.11 -12.17 -3.52
CA ASN A 155 -6.92 -13.05 -2.35
C ASN A 155 -7.37 -12.44 -1.00
N VAL A 156 -8.41 -11.60 -1.04
CA VAL A 156 -9.00 -10.94 0.13
C VAL A 156 -10.40 -11.47 0.43
N ARG A 157 -10.89 -11.21 1.64
CA ARG A 157 -12.23 -11.57 2.07
C ARG A 157 -13.03 -10.29 2.35
N VAL A 158 -14.35 -10.42 2.25
CA VAL A 158 -15.31 -9.37 2.61
C VAL A 158 -16.20 -9.93 3.71
N GLY A 159 -16.26 -9.24 4.84
CA GLY A 159 -17.12 -9.63 5.96
C GLY A 159 -18.60 -9.40 5.67
N ALA A 160 -19.45 -9.93 6.55
CA ALA A 160 -20.90 -9.85 6.38
C ALA A 160 -21.44 -8.43 6.53
N ARG A 161 -20.80 -7.61 7.38
CA ARG A 161 -21.18 -6.21 7.61
C ARG A 161 -20.88 -5.36 6.37
N GLU A 162 -19.71 -5.53 5.80
CA GLU A 162 -19.22 -4.82 4.62
C GLU A 162 -20.06 -5.18 3.40
N ARG A 163 -20.41 -6.46 3.23
CA ARG A 163 -21.31 -6.90 2.16
C ARG A 163 -22.70 -6.30 2.27
N LYS A 164 -23.23 -6.14 3.49
CA LYS A 164 -24.53 -5.51 3.71
C LYS A 164 -24.48 -4.02 3.37
N LEU A 165 -23.42 -3.33 3.81
CA LEU A 165 -23.19 -1.93 3.51
C LEU A 165 -23.03 -1.69 2.00
N ALA A 166 -22.29 -2.56 1.32
CA ALA A 166 -22.08 -2.46 -0.12
C ALA A 166 -23.39 -2.61 -0.90
N LYS A 167 -24.29 -3.49 -0.45
CA LYS A 167 -25.63 -3.60 -1.04
C LYS A 167 -26.48 -2.35 -0.83
N ASP A 168 -26.38 -1.75 0.36
CA ASP A 168 -27.13 -0.53 0.72
C ASP A 168 -26.66 0.68 -0.08
N GLN A 169 -25.35 0.77 -0.32
CA GLN A 169 -24.70 1.85 -1.06
C GLN A 169 -24.53 1.57 -2.56
N HIS A 170 -25.09 0.45 -3.06
CA HIS A 170 -24.95 0.01 -4.45
C HIS A 170 -23.49 -0.11 -4.95
N VAL A 171 -22.57 -0.44 -4.04
CA VAL A 171 -21.15 -0.63 -4.36
C VAL A 171 -20.90 -2.06 -4.85
N LYS A 172 -20.35 -2.18 -6.07
CA LYS A 172 -19.93 -3.46 -6.66
C LYS A 172 -18.62 -3.90 -6.00
N ILE A 173 -18.59 -5.12 -5.46
CA ILE A 173 -17.38 -5.74 -4.91
C ILE A 173 -17.06 -7.00 -5.70
N VAL A 174 -15.90 -7.01 -6.35
CA VAL A 174 -15.38 -8.12 -7.14
C VAL A 174 -14.14 -8.67 -6.46
N ILE A 175 -14.12 -9.97 -6.18
CA ILE A 175 -12.98 -10.66 -5.59
C ILE A 175 -12.60 -11.80 -6.49
N ARG A 176 -11.32 -11.88 -6.87
CA ARG A 176 -10.79 -12.96 -7.68
C ARG A 176 -9.58 -13.62 -7.03
N PRO A 177 -9.46 -14.96 -7.16
CA PRO A 177 -8.33 -15.71 -6.60
C PRO A 177 -7.07 -15.61 -7.48
N THR A 178 -7.20 -15.23 -8.75
CA THR A 178 -6.09 -15.08 -9.70
C THR A 178 -5.98 -13.62 -10.16
N ILE A 179 -4.76 -13.15 -10.43
CA ILE A 179 -4.50 -11.76 -10.85
C ILE A 179 -5.10 -11.51 -12.26
N HIS A 180 -5.00 -12.48 -13.16
CA HIS A 180 -5.53 -12.36 -14.53
C HIS A 180 -7.04 -12.16 -14.56
N GLU A 181 -7.81 -12.97 -13.82
CA GLU A 181 -9.26 -12.79 -13.72
C GLU A 181 -9.63 -11.43 -13.12
N LEU A 182 -8.83 -10.92 -12.18
CA LEU A 182 -9.09 -9.60 -11.60
C LEU A 182 -8.87 -8.50 -12.63
N LEU A 183 -7.78 -8.58 -13.41
CA LEU A 183 -7.48 -7.61 -14.45
C LEU A 183 -8.52 -7.62 -15.57
N GLU A 184 -9.03 -8.79 -15.96
CA GLU A 184 -10.15 -8.90 -16.91
C GLU A 184 -11.41 -8.20 -16.39
N GLU A 185 -11.76 -8.39 -15.12
CA GLU A 185 -12.90 -7.71 -14.50
C GLU A 185 -12.72 -6.19 -14.41
N ILE A 186 -11.49 -5.74 -14.17
CA ILE A 186 -11.15 -4.32 -14.20
C ILE A 186 -11.29 -3.78 -15.62
N ALA A 187 -10.78 -4.50 -16.62
CA ALA A 187 -10.89 -4.12 -18.04
C ALA A 187 -12.35 -3.98 -18.49
N LEU A 188 -13.22 -4.92 -18.09
CA LEU A 188 -14.65 -4.87 -18.41
C LEU A 188 -15.32 -3.59 -17.86
N VAL A 189 -14.95 -3.16 -16.67
CA VAL A 189 -15.47 -1.92 -16.08
C VAL A 189 -14.90 -0.67 -16.76
N ALA A 190 -13.70 -0.76 -17.35
CA ALA A 190 -13.17 0.28 -18.23
C ALA A 190 -14.03 0.41 -19.50
N ASP A 191 -14.30 -0.72 -20.14
CA ASP A 191 -15.04 -0.77 -21.41
C ASP A 191 -16.51 -0.34 -21.23
N GLU A 192 -17.17 -0.74 -20.14
CA GLU A 192 -18.55 -0.31 -19.81
C GLU A 192 -18.69 1.22 -19.71
N HIS A 193 -17.67 1.91 -19.20
CA HIS A 193 -17.69 3.37 -19.04
C HIS A 193 -17.42 4.12 -20.35
N ASP A 194 -16.63 3.53 -21.26
CA ASP A 194 -16.39 4.09 -22.61
C ASP A 194 -17.65 4.00 -23.50
N GLU A 195 -18.53 3.03 -23.26
CA GLU A 195 -19.83 2.93 -23.97
C GLU A 195 -20.84 3.99 -23.49
N GLU A 196 -20.95 4.24 -22.17
CA GLU A 196 -21.86 5.27 -21.62
C GLU A 196 -21.49 6.69 -22.08
N LEU A 197 -20.20 6.99 -22.25
CA LEU A 197 -19.73 8.28 -22.75
C LEU A 197 -20.04 8.50 -24.24
N ASN A 198 -20.11 7.44 -25.02
CA ASN A 198 -20.41 7.52 -26.46
C ASN A 198 -21.90 7.67 -26.76
N GLU A 199 -22.80 7.30 -25.85
CA GLU A 199 -24.25 7.52 -26.02
C GLU A 199 -24.69 8.95 -25.68
N VAL A 200 -24.05 9.60 -24.69
CA VAL A 200 -24.38 10.99 -24.29
C VAL A 200 -23.96 12.03 -25.35
N GLY A 201 -23.09 11.66 -26.28
CA GLY A 201 -22.63 12.54 -27.37
C GLY A 201 -23.53 12.61 -28.62
N LYS A 202 -24.73 11.99 -28.62
CA LYS A 202 -25.59 11.87 -29.80
C LYS A 202 -26.94 12.62 -29.76
N ASP A 203 -27.24 13.37 -28.70
CA ASP A 203 -28.46 14.19 -28.60
C ASP A 203 -28.22 15.69 -28.84
#